data_AF-A0A4Q6CBB1-F1
#
_entry.id   AF-A0A4Q6CBB1-F1
#
_cell.length_a   1.000
_cell.length_b   1.000
_cell.length_c   1.000
_cell.angle_alpha   90.00
_cell.angle_beta   90.00
_cell.angle_gamma   90.00
#
_symmetry.space_group_name_H-M   'P 1'
#
loop_
_entity.id
_entity.type
_entity.pdbx_description
1 polymer ?
#
loop_
_entity_poly.entity_id
_entity_poly.type
_entity_poly.pdbx_seq_one_letter_code
_entity_poly.pdbx_strand_id
1 'polypeptide(L)'
;MSWLSKLMPSGIRTQAGATKNKRSVPEGLWEKCERCGAVLYRPELEENLEVCPKCSFHMAIRARARLAALFDPGSTRELGAALGPVDA
;
A
#
# COMPACT_ATOMS: atom_id res chain seq x y z
N MET A 1 25.00 35.49 -42.30
CA MET A 1 25.21 34.03 -42.43
C MET A 1 25.46 33.45 -41.04
N SER A 2 24.41 33.33 -40.23
CA SER A 2 24.54 32.92 -38.82
C SER A 2 24.81 31.42 -38.74
N TRP A 3 26.02 31.07 -38.32
CA TRP A 3 26.47 29.69 -38.08
C TRP A 3 25.63 28.97 -37.01
N LEU A 4 24.94 29.73 -36.15
CA LEU A 4 24.17 29.20 -35.03
C LEU A 4 22.93 28.38 -35.44
N SER A 5 22.42 28.54 -36.67
CA SER A 5 21.31 27.73 -37.18
C SER A 5 21.73 26.34 -37.68
N LYS A 6 23.03 26.03 -37.77
CA LYS A 6 23.54 24.69 -38.13
C LYS A 6 23.68 23.74 -36.94
N LEU A 7 23.56 24.23 -35.71
CA LEU A 7 23.74 23.45 -34.47
C LEU A 7 22.43 23.14 -33.74
N MET A 8 21.28 23.51 -34.29
CA MET A 8 19.98 23.18 -33.70
C MET A 8 19.46 21.87 -34.32
N PRO A 9 19.48 20.73 -33.61
CA PRO A 9 18.79 19.54 -34.08
C PRO A 9 17.31 19.88 -34.16
N SER A 10 16.65 19.52 -35.27
CA SER A 10 15.19 19.56 -35.37
C SER A 10 14.61 18.86 -34.15
N GLY A 11 13.69 19.55 -33.46
CA GLY A 11 13.21 19.28 -32.10
C GLY A 11 13.19 17.83 -31.66
N ILE A 12 13.47 17.62 -30.37
CA ILE A 12 13.32 16.32 -29.70
C ILE A 12 11.95 15.77 -30.05
N ARG A 13 11.93 14.79 -30.96
CA ARG A 13 10.76 13.95 -31.22
C ARG A 13 10.60 13.06 -30.01
N THR A 14 9.98 13.58 -28.95
CA THR A 14 9.37 12.72 -27.96
C THR A 14 8.34 11.91 -28.71
N GLN A 15 8.57 10.60 -28.80
CA GLN A 15 7.60 9.66 -29.34
C GLN A 15 6.42 9.61 -28.35
N ALA A 16 5.57 10.63 -28.41
CA ALA A 16 4.22 10.57 -27.91
C ALA A 16 3.46 9.59 -28.82
N GLY A 17 3.61 8.30 -28.56
CA GLY A 17 3.03 7.27 -29.44
C GLY A 17 3.49 5.84 -29.21
N ALA A 18 3.56 5.36 -27.97
CA ALA A 18 3.53 3.93 -27.70
C ALA A 18 2.74 3.67 -26.41
N THR A 19 1.44 3.45 -26.58
CA THR A 19 0.53 2.94 -25.56
C THR A 19 0.94 1.52 -25.17
N LYS A 20 1.47 1.34 -23.95
CA LYS A 20 1.37 0.14 -23.08
C LYS A 20 2.30 0.36 -21.87
N ASN A 21 1.80 0.11 -20.67
CA ASN A 21 2.46 0.35 -19.37
C ASN A 21 2.44 1.80 -18.84
N LYS A 22 1.25 2.39 -18.67
CA LYS A 22 1.05 3.10 -17.40
C LYS A 22 1.09 2.01 -16.33
N ARG A 23 2.24 1.81 -15.69
CA ARG A 23 2.32 0.99 -14.47
C ARG A 23 1.31 1.60 -13.50
N SER A 24 0.16 0.96 -13.33
CA SER A 24 -0.82 1.38 -12.32
C SER A 24 -0.12 1.28 -10.98
N VAL A 25 0.03 2.40 -10.29
CA VAL A 25 0.54 2.39 -8.92
C VAL A 25 -0.40 1.48 -8.13
N PRO A 26 0.10 0.44 -7.45
CA PRO A 26 -0.76 -0.42 -6.65
C PRO A 26 -1.45 0.41 -5.57
N GLU A 27 -2.78 0.40 -5.55
CA GLU A 27 -3.55 1.07 -4.52
C GLU A 27 -3.32 0.37 -3.16
N GLY A 28 -3.38 1.13 -2.06
CA GLY A 28 -3.30 0.57 -0.70
C GLY A 28 -1.89 0.33 -0.13
N LEU A 29 -0.81 0.71 -0.84
CA LEU A 29 0.57 0.63 -0.33
C LEU A 29 0.86 1.60 0.82
N TRP A 30 0.08 2.66 0.94
CA TRP A 30 0.30 3.73 1.91
C TRP A 30 -0.92 3.91 2.81
N GLU A 31 -0.68 4.08 4.10
CA GLU A 31 -1.69 4.41 5.08
C GLU A 31 -1.28 5.62 5.93
N LYS A 32 -2.25 6.45 6.33
CA LYS A 32 -2.01 7.58 7.20
C LYS A 32 -2.29 7.20 8.65
N CYS A 33 -1.36 7.47 9.55
CA CYS A 33 -1.59 7.33 10.98
C CYS A 33 -2.61 8.37 11.49
N GLU A 34 -3.67 7.93 12.16
CA GLU A 34 -4.72 8.79 12.71
C GLU A 34 -4.21 9.72 13.82
N ARG A 35 -3.14 9.35 14.53
CA ARG A 35 -2.59 10.11 15.66
C ARG A 35 -1.55 11.14 15.24
N CYS A 36 -0.50 10.73 14.52
CA CYS A 36 0.61 11.62 14.16
C CYS A 36 0.59 12.11 12.71
N GLY A 37 -0.33 11.62 11.88
CA GLY A 37 -0.45 12.01 10.48
C GLY A 37 0.65 11.49 9.56
N ALA A 38 1.59 10.67 10.06
CA ALA A 38 2.64 10.06 9.24
C ALA A 38 2.05 9.17 8.15
N VAL A 39 2.67 9.20 6.97
CA VAL A 39 2.41 8.26 5.88
C VAL A 39 3.28 7.03 6.11
N LEU A 40 2.64 5.88 6.26
CA LEU A 40 3.22 4.60 6.61
C LEU A 40 3.13 3.64 5.42
N TYR A 41 4.17 2.85 5.21
CA TYR A 41 4.18 1.80 4.21
C TYR A 41 3.42 0.57 4.76
N ARG A 42 2.43 0.08 4.01
CA ARG A 42 1.50 -0.97 4.49
C ARG A 42 2.22 -2.26 4.93
N PRO A 43 3.15 -2.85 4.15
CA PRO A 43 3.85 -4.07 4.60
C PRO A 43 4.64 -3.88 5.90
N GLU A 44 5.35 -2.76 6.05
CA GLU A 44 6.07 -2.45 7.30
C GLU A 44 5.11 -2.29 8.49
N LEU A 45 3.94 -1.70 8.26
CA LEU A 45 2.92 -1.54 9.30
C LEU A 45 2.31 -2.89 9.72
N GLU A 46 2.05 -3.78 8.75
CA GLU A 46 1.55 -5.14 9.00
C GLU A 46 2.57 -5.99 9.77
N GLU A 47 3.85 -5.92 9.40
CA GLU A 47 4.96 -6.57 10.12
C GLU A 47 5.08 -6.05 11.56
N ASN A 48 4.79 -4.76 11.78
CA ASN A 48 4.78 -4.15 13.10
C ASN A 48 3.42 -4.25 13.83
N LEU A 49 2.56 -5.20 13.43
CA LEU A 49 1.28 -5.51 14.08
C LEU A 49 0.32 -4.32 14.18
N GLU A 50 0.27 -3.48 13.14
CA GLU A 50 -0.54 -2.26 13.05
C GLU A 50 -0.20 -1.24 14.15
N VAL A 51 1.05 -1.24 14.62
CA VAL A 51 1.57 -0.21 15.54
C VAL A 51 2.35 0.82 14.73
N CYS A 52 2.01 2.10 14.88
CA CYS A 52 2.71 3.16 14.19
C CYS A 52 4.16 3.28 14.71
N PRO A 53 5.19 3.07 13.86
CA PRO A 53 6.59 3.11 14.29
C PRO A 53 7.09 4.51 14.65
N LYS A 54 6.32 5.57 14.32
CA LYS A 54 6.69 6.96 14.59
C LYS A 54 6.18 7.48 15.94
N CYS A 55 5.03 7.00 16.40
CA CYS A 55 4.39 7.53 17.62
C CYS A 55 3.82 6.47 18.56
N SER A 56 4.05 5.19 18.28
CA SER A 56 3.60 4.03 19.06
C SER A 56 2.08 3.95 19.26
N PHE A 57 1.32 4.59 18.36
CA PHE A 57 -0.13 4.47 18.36
C PHE A 57 -0.55 3.11 17.80
N HIS A 58 -1.42 2.41 18.52
CA HIS A 58 -1.99 1.15 18.08
C HIS A 58 -3.19 1.43 17.16
N MET A 59 -3.06 1.05 15.89
CA MET A 59 -4.12 1.14 14.91
C MET A 59 -4.99 -0.13 14.95
N ALA A 60 -6.13 -0.11 14.25
CA ALA A 60 -7.06 -1.22 14.25
C ALA A 60 -6.52 -2.41 13.42
N ILE A 61 -6.04 -3.46 14.09
CA ILE A 61 -5.70 -4.72 13.43
C ILE A 61 -6.92 -5.61 13.20
N ARG A 62 -7.03 -6.15 11.97
CA ARG A 62 -8.10 -7.08 11.56
C ARG A 62 -8.16 -8.29 12.48
N ALA A 63 -9.38 -8.78 12.75
CA ALA A 63 -9.60 -9.89 13.68
C ALA A 63 -8.75 -11.13 13.36
N ARG A 64 -8.70 -11.56 12.08
CA ARG A 64 -7.91 -12.73 11.66
C ARG A 64 -6.40 -12.53 11.82
N ALA A 65 -5.89 -11.36 11.45
CA ALA A 65 -4.48 -11.02 11.61
C ALA A 65 -4.08 -11.01 13.09
N ARG A 66 -4.95 -10.50 13.97
CA ARG A 66 -4.73 -10.51 15.42
C ARG A 66 -4.64 -11.93 15.99
N LEU A 67 -5.54 -12.82 15.56
CA LEU A 67 -5.50 -14.23 15.98
C LEU A 67 -4.21 -14.92 15.51
N ALA A 68 -3.79 -14.65 14.27
CA ALA A 68 -2.56 -15.22 13.71
C ALA A 68 -1.29 -14.72 14.43
N ALA A 69 -1.28 -13.48 14.91
CA ALA A 69 -0.16 -12.93 15.68
C ALA A 69 -0.14 -13.41 17.15
N LEU A 70 -1.27 -13.86 17.68
CA LEU A 70 -1.42 -14.28 19.08
C LEU A 70 -1.15 -15.78 19.28
N PHE A 71 -1.59 -16.62 18.35
CA PHE A 71 -1.52 -18.08 18.48
C PHE A 71 -0.35 -18.67 17.69
N ASP A 72 0.16 -19.81 18.17
CA ASP A 72 1.19 -20.55 17.45
C ASP A 72 0.68 -21.02 16.08
N PRO A 73 1.53 -21.01 15.04
CA PRO A 73 1.15 -21.48 13.71
C PRO A 73 0.56 -22.90 13.74
N GLY A 74 -0.61 -23.08 13.14
CA GLY A 74 -1.29 -24.38 13.06
C GLY A 74 -2.00 -24.84 14.35
N SER A 75 -1.95 -24.07 15.44
CA SER A 75 -2.63 -24.42 16.71
C SER A 75 -4.10 -23.97 16.76
N THR A 76 -4.57 -23.23 15.76
CA THR A 76 -5.87 -22.57 15.78
C THR A 76 -6.99 -23.46 15.24
N ARG A 77 -8.16 -23.39 15.88
CA ARG A 77 -9.41 -23.99 15.38
C ARG A 77 -10.53 -22.96 15.48
N GLU A 78 -11.16 -22.65 14.35
CA GLU A 78 -12.28 -21.72 14.32
C GLU A 78 -13.53 -22.33 14.95
N LEU A 79 -14.21 -21.53 15.77
CA LEU A 79 -15.47 -21.89 16.40
C LEU A 79 -16.59 -21.07 15.77
N GLY A 80 -17.74 -21.70 15.51
CA GLY A 80 -18.90 -20.99 14.98
C GLY A 80 -18.77 -20.52 13.52
N ALA A 81 -17.91 -21.15 12.72
CA ALA A 81 -17.70 -20.78 11.31
C ALA A 81 -18.98 -20.81 10.44
N ALA A 82 -19.99 -21.58 10.85
CA ALA A 82 -21.29 -21.68 10.17
C ALA A 82 -22.33 -20.69 10.68
N LEU A 83 -21.98 -19.85 11.67
CA LEU A 83 -22.89 -18.82 12.19
C LEU A 83 -22.95 -17.65 11.20
N GLY A 84 -24.16 -17.20 10.93
CA GLY A 84 -24.44 -16.04 10.11
C GLY A 84 -25.52 -15.17 10.74
N PRO A 85 -25.63 -13.89 10.33
CA PRO A 85 -26.74 -13.06 10.76
C PRO A 85 -28.07 -13.67 10.29
N VAL A 86 -29.11 -13.51 11.11
CA VAL A 86 -30.51 -13.76 10.72
C VAL A 86 -31.25 -12.45 10.87
N ASP A 87 -31.98 -12.05 9.84
CA ASP A 87 -32.91 -10.93 9.96
C ASP A 87 -34.10 -11.40 10.80
N ALA A 88 -34.49 -10.60 11.80
CA ALA A 88 -35.64 -10.87 12.66
C ALA A 88 -36.92 -10.24 12.10
#